data_AF-A0A839GMF7-F1
#
_entry.id   AF-A0A839GMF7-F1
#
_cell.length_a   1.000
_cell.length_b   1.000
_cell.length_c   1.000
_cell.angle_alpha   90.00
_cell.angle_beta   90.00
_cell.angle_gamma   90.00
#
_symmetry.space_group_name_H-M   'P 1'
#
loop_
_entity.id
_entity.type
_entity.pdbx_description
1 polymer ?
#
loop_
_entity_poly.entity_id
_entity_poly.type
_entity_poly.pdbx_seq_one_letter_code
_entity_poly.pdbx_strand_id
1 'polypeptide(L)'
;MTDPKPTNKWKTGFLKTGLPLEYVTSNILTKLGHDIFGEYPYIRPDERKELKEFSIDLRTYKTLDNNNRLIVLSMLIECKYRQHGTSWIFSPFPSKIVPIGLINSTEDIVPVRIGNKNILKFEENIGYCISGVELSTDGSGNTTGAKHGVFQLRYAMPEFLKNDYVSGLDHTWYDGRFIDLSCAVLVTTADIRVIKLNKNLEDFTSANELDEVTEIKEAIILNERPGPQLQEFANRIGDELIKEHPELENRLLDIEKALIGKEWKNRHAPDLNTIKRSIGYSVERILIVNHKFLEKTIKDLEKALQKDIKMEKVYGKVLKTNDGFEITN
;
A
#
# COMPACT_ATOMS: atom_id res chain seq x y z
N MET A 1 22.96 38.36 -32.87
CA MET A 1 22.30 37.04 -32.90
C MET A 1 22.63 36.35 -31.60
N THR A 2 21.69 36.29 -30.66
CA THR A 2 21.83 35.43 -29.47
C THR A 2 21.54 34.01 -29.92
N ASP A 3 22.52 33.11 -29.83
CA ASP A 3 22.29 31.69 -30.05
C ASP A 3 21.10 31.22 -29.21
N PRO A 4 20.13 30.49 -29.79
CA PRO A 4 19.05 29.91 -29.02
C PRO A 4 19.68 28.92 -28.03
N LYS A 5 19.52 29.19 -26.72
CA LYS A 5 19.96 28.26 -25.66
C LYS A 5 19.50 26.85 -26.04
N PRO A 6 20.40 25.85 -26.09
CA PRO A 6 20.01 24.49 -26.44
C PRO A 6 18.96 24.02 -25.44
N THR A 7 17.73 23.85 -25.93
CA THR A 7 16.66 23.25 -25.14
C THR A 7 17.08 21.82 -24.88
N ASN A 8 17.27 21.47 -23.60
CA ASN A 8 17.83 20.20 -23.12
C ASN A 8 16.81 19.05 -23.32
N LYS A 9 16.41 18.79 -24.57
CA LYS A 9 15.34 17.85 -24.94
C LYS A 9 15.56 16.45 -24.37
N TRP A 10 16.82 15.99 -24.34
CA TRP A 10 17.16 14.70 -23.76
C TRP A 10 16.90 14.66 -22.24
N LYS A 11 17.16 15.74 -21.49
CA LYS A 11 16.90 15.80 -20.04
C LYS A 11 15.41 15.71 -19.75
N THR A 12 14.61 16.49 -20.48
CA THR A 12 13.15 16.45 -20.35
C THR A 12 12.61 15.08 -20.74
N GLY A 13 13.15 14.45 -21.79
CA GLY A 13 12.78 13.09 -22.18
C GLY A 13 13.12 12.07 -21.10
N PHE A 14 14.35 12.08 -20.59
CA PHE A 14 14.84 11.15 -19.56
C PHE A 14 14.08 11.29 -18.25
N LEU A 15 13.77 12.51 -17.80
CA LEU A 15 12.95 12.70 -16.59
C LEU A 15 11.53 12.17 -16.76
N LYS A 16 10.97 12.24 -17.97
CA LYS A 16 9.63 11.71 -18.27
C LYS A 16 9.55 10.19 -18.32
N THR A 17 10.68 9.47 -18.38
CA THR A 17 10.66 8.00 -18.38
C THR A 17 10.35 7.40 -17.01
N GLY A 18 10.36 8.19 -15.92
CA GLY A 18 10.21 7.66 -14.56
C GLY A 18 11.53 7.18 -13.96
N LEU A 19 12.38 6.53 -14.76
CA LEU A 19 13.65 5.92 -14.34
C LEU A 19 14.53 6.76 -13.38
N PRO A 20 14.74 8.08 -13.57
CA PRO A 20 15.51 8.86 -12.61
C PRO A 20 14.87 8.92 -11.22
N LEU A 21 13.53 9.02 -11.14
CA LEU A 21 12.79 9.02 -9.89
C LEU A 21 12.82 7.65 -9.22
N GLU A 22 12.72 6.57 -9.98
CA GLU A 22 12.85 5.20 -9.49
C GLU A 22 14.23 4.97 -8.85
N TYR A 23 15.30 5.40 -9.54
CA TYR A 23 16.67 5.28 -9.04
C TYR A 23 16.92 6.04 -7.74
N VAL A 24 16.42 7.27 -7.61
CA VAL A 24 16.60 8.03 -6.35
C VAL A 24 15.71 7.47 -5.23
N THR A 25 14.52 6.96 -5.57
CA THR A 25 13.61 6.31 -4.63
C THR A 25 14.23 5.04 -4.06
N SER A 26 14.82 4.18 -4.91
CA SER A 26 15.51 2.96 -4.46
C SER A 26 16.70 3.30 -3.56
N ASN A 27 17.51 4.30 -3.89
CA ASN A 27 18.62 4.74 -3.03
C ASN A 27 18.16 5.19 -1.63
N ILE A 28 17.03 5.91 -1.54
CA ILE A 28 16.45 6.30 -0.24
C ILE A 28 16.06 5.06 0.56
N LEU A 29 15.39 4.10 -0.06
CA LEU A 29 14.91 2.89 0.60
C LEU A 29 16.06 1.96 1.01
N THR A 30 17.08 1.80 0.17
CA THR A 30 18.32 1.08 0.51
C THR A 30 19.02 1.69 1.71
N LYS A 31 19.10 3.03 1.79
CA LYS A 31 19.65 3.74 2.96
C LYS A 31 18.82 3.49 4.23
N LEU A 32 17.52 3.25 4.09
CA LEU A 32 16.65 2.84 5.19
C LEU A 32 16.78 1.34 5.53
N GLY A 33 17.55 0.56 4.77
CA GLY A 33 17.75 -0.86 4.99
C GLY A 33 16.68 -1.74 4.35
N HIS A 34 16.01 -1.26 3.30
CA HIS A 34 15.17 -2.10 2.45
C HIS A 34 16.02 -2.78 1.38
N ASP A 35 15.70 -4.04 1.12
CA ASP A 35 16.19 -4.76 -0.05
C ASP A 35 15.29 -4.44 -1.26
N ILE A 36 15.91 -4.20 -2.42
CA ILE A 36 15.24 -3.74 -3.64
C ILE A 36 15.25 -4.84 -4.69
N PHE A 37 14.08 -5.20 -5.21
CA PHE A 37 13.89 -6.31 -6.15
C PHE A 37 13.72 -5.87 -7.60
N GLY A 38 13.72 -4.56 -7.86
CA GLY A 38 13.37 -4.00 -9.17
C GLY A 38 11.87 -4.11 -9.43
N GLU A 39 11.50 -4.21 -10.70
CA GLU A 39 10.11 -4.24 -11.13
C GLU A 39 9.34 -5.45 -10.60
N TYR A 40 8.06 -5.26 -10.26
CA TYR A 40 7.14 -6.32 -9.91
C TYR A 40 6.17 -6.61 -11.07
N PRO A 41 6.34 -7.71 -11.81
CA PRO A 41 5.43 -8.07 -12.89
C PRO A 41 4.13 -8.65 -12.33
N TYR A 42 3.03 -8.36 -13.02
CA TYR A 42 1.72 -8.95 -12.74
C TYR A 42 0.87 -9.02 -14.02
N ILE A 43 -0.07 -9.95 -14.07
CA ILE A 43 -0.94 -10.16 -15.22
C ILE A 43 -2.35 -9.68 -14.90
N ARG A 44 -2.95 -8.90 -15.80
CA ARG A 44 -4.38 -8.52 -15.71
C ARG A 44 -5.01 -8.42 -17.10
N PRO A 45 -6.34 -8.49 -17.21
CA PRO A 45 -7.03 -8.11 -18.44
C PRO A 45 -6.84 -6.61 -18.73
N ASP A 46 -6.62 -6.27 -20.00
CA ASP A 46 -6.66 -4.91 -20.51
C ASP A 46 -8.10 -4.44 -20.83
N GLU A 47 -8.25 -3.27 -21.46
CA GLU A 47 -9.56 -2.73 -21.85
C GLU A 47 -10.31 -3.60 -22.87
N ARG A 48 -9.60 -4.48 -23.57
CA ARG A 48 -10.13 -5.46 -24.54
C ARG A 48 -10.37 -6.83 -23.90
N LYS A 49 -10.15 -6.96 -22.59
CA LYS A 49 -10.21 -8.22 -21.81
C LYS A 49 -9.13 -9.24 -22.21
N GLU A 50 -8.06 -8.79 -22.85
CA GLU A 50 -6.91 -9.64 -23.16
C GLU A 50 -5.94 -9.63 -21.98
N LEU A 51 -5.45 -10.80 -21.56
CA LEU A 51 -4.44 -10.87 -20.51
C LEU A 51 -3.13 -10.27 -21.02
N LYS A 52 -2.64 -9.27 -20.29
CA LYS A 52 -1.35 -8.61 -20.54
C LYS A 52 -0.54 -8.53 -19.26
N GLU A 53 0.78 -8.57 -19.45
CA GLU A 53 1.73 -8.29 -18.40
C GLU A 53 1.87 -6.77 -18.21
N PHE A 54 1.88 -6.36 -16.95
CA PHE A 54 2.16 -5.01 -16.49
C PHE A 54 3.21 -5.12 -15.38
N SER A 55 3.85 -4.02 -15.04
CA SER A 55 4.76 -3.96 -13.89
C SER A 55 4.50 -2.75 -13.00
N ILE A 56 4.92 -2.90 -11.75
CA ILE A 56 5.15 -1.80 -10.80
C ILE A 56 6.65 -1.55 -10.74
N ASP A 57 7.05 -0.28 -10.69
CA ASP A 57 8.46 0.10 -10.82
C ASP A 57 9.40 -0.56 -9.80
N LEU A 58 8.99 -0.65 -8.53
CA LEU A 58 9.81 -1.25 -7.47
C LEU A 58 9.01 -2.15 -6.52
N ARG A 59 9.55 -3.33 -6.23
CA ARG A 59 9.23 -4.14 -5.04
C ARG A 59 10.35 -4.01 -4.02
N THR A 60 9.97 -3.85 -2.76
CA THR A 60 10.93 -3.78 -1.65
C THR A 60 10.47 -4.64 -0.48
N TYR A 61 11.43 -5.09 0.33
CA TYR A 61 11.13 -5.64 1.64
C TYR A 61 12.11 -5.12 2.68
N LYS A 62 11.70 -5.13 3.95
CA LYS A 62 12.57 -4.95 5.10
C LYS A 62 12.08 -5.76 6.30
N THR A 63 12.94 -6.56 6.89
CA THR A 63 12.63 -7.22 8.17
C THR A 63 12.59 -6.17 9.28
N LEU A 64 11.46 -6.09 10.00
CA LEU A 64 11.23 -5.11 11.05
C LEU A 64 11.60 -5.58 12.46
N ASP A 65 11.96 -6.86 12.60
CA ASP A 65 12.48 -7.42 13.84
C ASP A 65 13.91 -7.96 13.71
N ASN A 66 14.60 -8.00 14.85
CA ASN A 66 15.99 -8.46 14.93
C ASN A 66 16.12 -9.87 15.55
N ASN A 67 15.01 -10.57 15.82
CA ASN A 67 14.98 -11.72 16.74
C ASN A 67 14.32 -12.97 16.12
N ASN A 68 14.62 -13.26 14.85
CA ASN A 68 14.10 -14.44 14.13
C ASN A 68 12.56 -14.55 14.09
N ARG A 69 11.82 -13.44 14.29
CA ARG A 69 10.34 -13.46 14.20
C ARG A 69 9.88 -13.31 12.76
N LEU A 70 10.72 -12.78 11.87
CA LEU A 70 10.45 -12.59 10.44
C LEU A 70 9.14 -11.86 10.16
N ILE A 71 8.94 -10.74 10.85
CA ILE A 71 7.93 -9.75 10.49
C ILE A 71 8.55 -8.82 9.45
N VAL A 72 8.02 -8.86 8.24
CA VAL A 72 8.56 -8.18 7.05
C VAL A 72 7.62 -7.07 6.63
N LEU A 73 8.16 -5.87 6.39
CA LEU A 73 7.45 -4.81 5.68
C LEU A 73 7.75 -4.94 4.20
N SER A 74 6.72 -5.23 3.42
CA SER A 74 6.79 -5.46 1.98
C SER A 74 6.03 -4.33 1.25
N MET A 75 6.64 -3.67 0.28
CA MET A 75 6.01 -2.54 -0.41
C MET A 75 6.13 -2.66 -1.93
N LEU A 76 5.03 -2.35 -2.61
CA LEU A 76 5.00 -2.05 -4.04
C LEU A 76 5.02 -0.53 -4.23
N ILE A 77 5.93 -0.04 -5.07
CA ILE A 77 6.19 1.39 -5.22
C ILE A 77 6.14 1.80 -6.68
N GLU A 78 5.21 2.70 -6.99
CA GLU A 78 5.05 3.31 -8.31
C GLU A 78 5.55 4.76 -8.28
N CYS A 79 6.43 5.13 -9.20
CA CYS A 79 7.10 6.42 -9.29
C CYS A 79 6.51 7.27 -10.42
N LYS A 80 5.88 8.40 -10.07
CA LYS A 80 5.33 9.35 -11.04
C LYS A 80 6.04 10.70 -10.98
N TYR A 81 7.01 10.88 -11.88
CA TYR A 81 7.65 12.17 -12.10
C TYR A 81 6.67 13.19 -12.71
N ARG A 82 6.72 14.41 -12.20
CA ARG A 82 6.03 15.59 -12.73
C ARG A 82 6.96 16.79 -12.79
N GLN A 83 6.66 17.67 -13.75
CA GLN A 83 7.40 18.91 -13.90
C GLN A 83 7.21 19.80 -12.68
N HIS A 84 8.20 20.64 -12.41
CA HIS A 84 8.12 21.58 -11.31
C HIS A 84 6.90 22.50 -11.44
N GLY A 85 6.17 22.70 -10.35
CA GLY A 85 4.95 23.49 -10.28
C GLY A 85 3.65 22.73 -10.59
N THR A 86 3.73 21.45 -11.00
CA THR A 86 2.55 20.58 -11.04
C THR A 86 2.07 20.28 -9.62
N SER A 87 0.76 20.45 -9.39
CA SER A 87 0.10 20.08 -8.13
C SER A 87 -0.89 18.95 -8.34
N TRP A 88 -0.97 18.02 -7.39
CA TRP A 88 -2.06 17.06 -7.28
C TRP A 88 -2.98 17.49 -6.14
N ILE A 89 -4.21 17.84 -6.47
CA ILE A 89 -5.20 18.37 -5.52
C ILE A 89 -6.19 17.27 -5.20
N PHE A 90 -6.31 16.93 -3.92
CA PHE A 90 -7.14 15.86 -3.42
C PHE A 90 -8.32 16.38 -2.59
N SER A 91 -9.45 15.69 -2.71
CA SER A 91 -10.60 15.89 -1.83
C SER A 91 -10.40 15.09 -0.54
N PRO A 92 -10.54 15.72 0.65
CA PRO A 92 -10.42 15.02 1.92
C PRO A 92 -11.55 14.00 2.09
N PHE A 93 -11.33 12.98 2.91
CA PHE A 93 -12.36 12.02 3.24
C PHE A 93 -13.53 12.73 3.96
N PRO A 94 -14.80 12.54 3.52
CA PRO A 94 -15.92 13.35 3.97
C PRO A 94 -16.43 13.02 5.39
N SER A 95 -15.90 11.97 6.01
CA SER A 95 -16.36 11.45 7.30
C SER A 95 -15.28 11.57 8.36
N LYS A 96 -15.69 11.82 9.60
CA LYS A 96 -14.82 11.72 10.80
C LYS A 96 -14.43 10.28 11.11
N ILE A 97 -15.27 9.33 10.71
CA ILE A 97 -14.95 7.91 10.75
C ILE A 97 -14.21 7.60 9.46
N VAL A 98 -12.89 7.46 9.58
CA VAL A 98 -12.01 7.13 8.46
C VAL A 98 -11.97 5.62 8.25
N PRO A 99 -11.87 5.15 6.99
CA PRO A 99 -11.48 3.77 6.71
C PRO A 99 -10.07 3.59 7.25
N ILE A 100 -9.81 2.51 7.97
CA ILE A 100 -8.51 2.20 8.55
C ILE A 100 -7.88 1.00 7.84
N GLY A 101 -6.55 0.88 7.88
CA GLY A 101 -5.84 -0.29 7.37
C GLY A 101 -5.17 -0.04 6.03
N LEU A 102 -4.20 0.87 6.02
CA LEU A 102 -3.21 1.03 4.94
C LEU A 102 -2.36 -0.23 4.78
N ILE A 103 -2.04 -0.88 5.91
CA ILE A 103 -1.22 -2.08 5.96
C ILE A 103 -2.12 -3.31 5.87
N ASN A 104 -1.87 -4.15 4.87
CA ASN A 104 -2.40 -5.50 4.80
C ASN A 104 -1.47 -6.42 5.60
N SER A 105 -2.01 -7.44 6.26
CA SER A 105 -1.19 -8.35 7.05
C SER A 105 -1.59 -9.80 6.80
N THR A 106 -0.60 -10.69 6.81
CA THR A 106 -0.83 -12.14 6.82
C THR A 106 -0.94 -12.71 8.25
N GLU A 107 -1.14 -11.87 9.27
CA GLU A 107 -1.26 -12.33 10.67
C GLU A 107 -2.43 -13.32 10.90
N ASP A 108 -3.43 -13.33 10.01
CA ASP A 108 -4.59 -14.21 10.07
C ASP A 108 -4.22 -15.70 9.99
N ILE A 109 -3.10 -16.04 9.36
CA ILE A 109 -2.65 -17.43 9.18
C ILE A 109 -1.61 -17.88 10.22
N VAL A 110 -1.32 -17.05 11.22
CA VAL A 110 -0.34 -17.33 12.28
C VAL A 110 -0.88 -17.04 13.69
N PRO A 111 -0.41 -17.72 14.76
CA PRO A 111 -0.95 -17.56 16.11
C PRO A 111 -0.45 -16.29 16.84
N VAL A 112 -0.14 -15.25 16.09
CA VAL A 112 0.40 -13.97 16.58
C VAL A 112 -0.54 -12.85 16.14
N ARG A 113 -0.80 -11.88 17.02
CA ARG A 113 -1.54 -10.66 16.69
C ARG A 113 -0.70 -9.43 16.99
N ILE A 114 -0.47 -8.61 15.98
CA ILE A 114 0.29 -7.37 16.09
C ILE A 114 -0.67 -6.27 16.59
N GLY A 115 -0.15 -5.34 17.41
CA GLY A 115 -0.93 -4.15 17.77
C GLY A 115 -1.29 -3.32 16.54
N ASN A 116 -2.27 -2.41 16.63
CA ASN A 116 -2.55 -1.48 15.53
C ASN A 116 -2.68 -0.03 16.00
N LYS A 117 -2.36 0.26 17.26
CA LYS A 117 -2.61 1.59 17.84
C LYS A 117 -1.71 2.65 17.22
N ASN A 118 -0.47 2.30 16.90
CA ASN A 118 0.50 3.28 16.41
C ASN A 118 0.36 3.49 14.91
N ILE A 119 0.06 2.44 14.13
CA ILE A 119 -0.25 2.57 12.71
C ILE A 119 -1.51 3.42 12.49
N LEU A 120 -2.55 3.23 13.29
CA LEU A 120 -3.76 4.06 13.21
C LEU A 120 -3.46 5.54 13.46
N LYS A 121 -2.61 5.86 14.43
CA LYS A 121 -2.16 7.24 14.66
C LYS A 121 -1.34 7.79 13.51
N PHE A 122 -0.51 6.96 12.87
CA PHE A 122 0.23 7.36 11.68
C PHE A 122 -0.74 7.69 10.53
N GLU A 123 -1.73 6.83 10.29
CA GLU A 123 -2.76 7.04 9.27
C GLU A 123 -3.60 8.31 9.56
N GLU A 124 -4.02 8.53 10.81
CA GLU A 124 -4.74 9.72 11.25
C GLU A 124 -3.94 11.01 10.99
N ASN A 125 -2.63 11.01 11.25
CA ASN A 125 -1.77 12.17 11.06
C ASN A 125 -1.54 12.50 9.57
N ILE A 126 -1.48 11.49 8.71
CA ILE A 126 -1.32 11.67 7.25
C ILE A 126 -2.64 12.11 6.61
N GLY A 127 -3.75 11.53 7.05
CA GLY A 127 -5.09 11.86 6.59
C GLY A 127 -5.50 11.12 5.32
N TYR A 128 -6.82 10.86 5.24
CA TYR A 128 -7.45 10.14 4.16
C TYR A 128 -8.05 11.09 3.12
N CYS A 129 -7.93 10.73 1.84
CA CYS A 129 -8.53 11.42 0.69
C CYS A 129 -9.29 10.43 -0.19
N ILE A 130 -10.22 10.90 -1.03
CA ILE A 130 -11.08 10.02 -1.85
C ILE A 130 -10.88 10.14 -3.36
N SER A 131 -10.34 11.26 -3.83
CA SER A 131 -10.13 11.50 -5.26
C SER A 131 -9.17 12.66 -5.42
N GLY A 132 -8.50 12.71 -6.57
CA GLY A 132 -7.60 13.80 -6.89
C GLY A 132 -7.60 14.16 -8.37
N VAL A 133 -7.17 15.38 -8.64
CA VAL A 133 -6.93 15.92 -9.97
C VAL A 133 -5.52 16.48 -10.04
N GLU A 134 -4.94 16.48 -11.22
CA GLU A 134 -3.68 17.15 -11.50
C GLU A 134 -3.95 18.54 -12.04
N LEU A 135 -3.18 19.51 -11.57
CA LEU A 135 -3.15 20.86 -12.10
C LEU A 135 -1.74 21.14 -12.60
N SER A 136 -1.64 21.41 -13.90
CA SER A 136 -0.40 21.79 -14.56
C SER A 136 0.00 23.22 -14.25
N THR A 137 1.24 23.57 -14.55
CA THR A 137 1.79 24.92 -14.35
C THR A 137 1.08 26.01 -15.15
N ASP A 138 0.44 25.65 -16.27
CA ASP A 138 -0.36 26.55 -17.11
C ASP A 138 -1.81 26.68 -16.63
N GLY A 139 -2.16 26.06 -15.50
CA GLY A 139 -3.52 26.04 -14.96
C GLY A 139 -4.45 25.02 -15.62
N SER A 140 -3.95 24.19 -16.53
CA SER A 140 -4.76 23.12 -17.13
C SER A 140 -5.01 21.99 -16.12
N GLY A 141 -6.28 21.63 -15.96
CA GLY A 141 -6.70 20.51 -15.12
C GLY A 141 -6.68 19.19 -15.87
N ASN A 142 -6.13 18.14 -15.26
CA ASN A 142 -6.10 16.78 -15.78
C ASN A 142 -6.65 15.80 -14.73
N THR A 143 -7.75 15.13 -15.05
CA THR A 143 -8.42 14.18 -14.14
C THR A 143 -7.77 12.78 -14.13
N THR A 144 -6.73 12.55 -14.94
CA THR A 144 -6.07 11.24 -15.10
C THR A 144 -4.66 11.19 -14.49
N GLY A 145 -4.10 12.33 -14.10
CA GLY A 145 -2.68 12.46 -13.73
C GLY A 145 -2.19 11.45 -12.70
N ALA A 146 -2.79 11.44 -11.51
CA ALA A 146 -2.47 10.46 -10.46
C ALA A 146 -3.06 9.07 -10.74
N LYS A 147 -4.20 9.01 -11.45
CA LYS A 147 -5.01 7.79 -11.60
C LYS A 147 -4.25 6.64 -12.23
N HIS A 148 -3.41 6.89 -13.24
CA HIS A 148 -2.74 5.78 -13.94
C HIS A 148 -1.83 4.98 -12.99
N GLY A 149 -0.97 5.66 -12.21
CA GLY A 149 -0.10 4.99 -11.23
C GLY A 149 -0.88 4.35 -10.09
N VAL A 150 -1.93 5.03 -9.63
CA VAL A 150 -2.87 4.48 -8.65
C VAL A 150 -3.47 3.17 -9.17
N PHE A 151 -3.99 3.14 -10.40
CA PHE A 151 -4.56 1.93 -10.98
C PHE A 151 -3.53 0.81 -11.20
N GLN A 152 -2.28 1.12 -11.53
CA GLN A 152 -1.25 0.08 -11.61
C GLN A 152 -1.12 -0.63 -10.25
N LEU A 153 -0.88 0.13 -9.18
CA LEU A 153 -0.78 -0.40 -7.81
C LEU A 153 -2.04 -1.19 -7.40
N ARG A 154 -3.24 -0.65 -7.65
CA ARG A 154 -4.50 -1.31 -7.25
C ARG A 154 -4.70 -2.67 -7.90
N TYR A 155 -4.21 -2.88 -9.13
CA TYR A 155 -4.28 -4.19 -9.77
C TYR A 155 -3.12 -5.11 -9.40
N ALA A 156 -1.96 -4.56 -9.03
CA ALA A 156 -0.83 -5.38 -8.58
C ALA A 156 -1.02 -5.93 -7.16
N MET A 157 -1.66 -5.15 -6.28
CA MET A 157 -1.81 -5.51 -4.86
C MET A 157 -2.50 -6.86 -4.58
N PRO A 158 -3.58 -7.26 -5.27
CA PRO A 158 -4.18 -8.58 -5.06
C PRO A 158 -3.21 -9.74 -5.31
N GLU A 159 -2.47 -9.69 -6.41
CA GLU A 159 -1.45 -10.70 -6.75
C GLU A 159 -0.29 -10.67 -5.74
N PHE A 160 0.10 -9.47 -5.31
CA PHE A 160 1.13 -9.29 -4.30
C PHE A 160 0.75 -9.92 -2.97
N LEU A 161 -0.45 -9.64 -2.47
CA LEU A 161 -0.95 -10.24 -1.23
C LEU A 161 -1.15 -11.74 -1.36
N LYS A 162 -1.62 -12.24 -2.51
CA LYS A 162 -1.68 -13.69 -2.78
C LYS A 162 -0.30 -14.31 -2.55
N ASN A 163 0.75 -13.72 -3.12
CA ASN A 163 2.12 -14.20 -2.95
C ASN A 163 2.61 -14.10 -1.50
N ASP A 164 2.22 -13.07 -0.75
CA ASP A 164 2.54 -12.95 0.67
C ASP A 164 1.87 -14.06 1.50
N TYR A 165 0.60 -14.39 1.21
CA TYR A 165 -0.08 -15.52 1.86
C TYR A 165 0.61 -16.86 1.54
N VAL A 166 0.97 -17.09 0.28
CA VAL A 166 1.71 -18.29 -0.14
C VAL A 166 3.05 -18.37 0.58
N SER A 167 3.81 -17.26 0.59
CA SER A 167 5.08 -17.16 1.32
C SER A 167 4.89 -17.46 2.81
N GLY A 168 3.84 -16.92 3.44
CA GLY A 168 3.51 -17.20 4.82
C GLY A 168 3.22 -18.68 5.08
N LEU A 169 2.48 -19.35 4.19
CA LEU A 169 2.24 -20.78 4.28
C LEU A 169 3.56 -21.58 4.21
N ASP A 170 4.44 -21.25 3.26
CA ASP A 170 5.72 -21.92 3.03
C ASP A 170 6.74 -21.70 4.18
N HIS A 171 6.74 -20.52 4.81
CA HIS A 171 7.73 -20.10 5.80
C HIS A 171 7.29 -20.27 7.26
N THR A 172 6.20 -21.01 7.52
CA THR A 172 5.65 -21.21 8.87
C THR A 172 6.50 -22.03 9.84
N TRP A 173 7.71 -22.46 9.45
CA TRP A 173 8.66 -23.20 10.29
C TRP A 173 9.39 -22.36 11.35
N TYR A 174 9.27 -21.03 11.32
CA TYR A 174 9.82 -20.11 12.34
C TYR A 174 8.87 -19.87 13.52
N ASP A 175 8.54 -20.92 14.28
CA ASP A 175 7.58 -20.88 15.40
C ASP A 175 6.21 -20.24 15.04
N GLY A 176 5.88 -20.17 13.75
CA GLY A 176 4.67 -19.51 13.25
C GLY A 176 4.68 -18.00 13.36
N ARG A 177 5.80 -17.33 13.11
CA ARG A 177 5.90 -15.86 13.26
C ARG A 177 6.11 -15.09 11.96
N PHE A 178 6.29 -15.79 10.85
CA PHE A 178 6.45 -15.16 9.55
C PHE A 178 5.18 -14.38 9.17
N ILE A 179 5.27 -13.05 9.18
CA ILE A 179 4.17 -12.14 8.89
C ILE A 179 4.66 -11.11 7.89
N ASP A 180 3.99 -11.03 6.75
CA ASP A 180 4.13 -9.93 5.82
C ASP A 180 3.17 -8.81 6.21
N LEU A 181 3.70 -7.59 6.20
CA LEU A 181 3.01 -6.33 6.36
C LEU A 181 3.14 -5.57 5.04
N SER A 182 2.05 -5.50 4.27
CA SER A 182 2.11 -5.13 2.86
C SER A 182 1.31 -3.88 2.54
N CYS A 183 1.92 -2.93 1.82
CA CYS A 183 1.22 -1.73 1.35
C CYS A 183 1.71 -1.21 0.00
N ALA A 184 0.80 -0.52 -0.70
CA ALA A 184 1.10 0.19 -1.94
C ALA A 184 1.51 1.65 -1.66
N VAL A 185 2.59 2.09 -2.32
CA VAL A 185 3.13 3.44 -2.21
C VAL A 185 3.24 4.07 -3.59
N LEU A 186 2.71 5.27 -3.78
CA LEU A 186 2.94 6.08 -4.97
C LEU A 186 3.86 7.24 -4.60
N VAL A 187 5.05 7.28 -5.21
CA VAL A 187 6.02 8.36 -5.04
C VAL A 187 5.90 9.36 -6.19
N THR A 188 5.76 10.65 -5.88
CA THR A 188 5.65 11.69 -6.90
C THR A 188 6.52 12.92 -6.62
N THR A 189 6.87 13.67 -7.65
CA THR A 189 7.48 15.00 -7.50
C THR A 189 6.47 16.14 -7.54
N ALA A 190 5.19 15.86 -7.81
CA ALA A 190 4.12 16.86 -7.75
C ALA A 190 3.87 17.31 -6.31
N ASP A 191 3.50 18.58 -6.12
CA ASP A 191 3.06 19.05 -4.82
C ASP A 191 1.71 18.39 -4.47
N ILE A 192 1.62 17.76 -3.31
CA ILE A 192 0.39 17.13 -2.85
C ILE A 192 -0.39 18.19 -2.07
N ARG A 193 -1.62 18.47 -2.51
CA ARG A 193 -2.51 19.45 -1.89
C ARG A 193 -3.81 18.79 -1.50
N VAL A 194 -4.38 19.18 -0.37
CA VAL A 194 -5.69 18.72 0.10
C VAL A 194 -6.61 19.92 0.23
N ILE A 195 -7.85 19.79 -0.25
CA ILE A 195 -8.88 20.83 -0.09
C ILE A 195 -9.14 21.04 1.40
N LYS A 196 -9.13 22.31 1.83
CA LYS A 196 -9.47 22.69 3.21
C LYS A 196 -10.91 22.31 3.53
N LEU A 197 -11.17 21.85 4.75
CA LEU A 197 -12.52 21.51 5.20
C LEU A 197 -13.45 22.73 5.17
N ASN A 198 -14.76 22.47 5.02
CA ASN A 198 -15.83 23.47 5.04
C ASN A 198 -15.75 24.55 3.94
N LYS A 199 -15.15 24.21 2.80
CA LYS A 199 -15.15 25.06 1.60
C LYS A 199 -16.43 24.85 0.78
N ASN A 200 -16.94 25.94 0.21
CA ASN A 200 -18.07 25.94 -0.70
C ASN A 200 -17.64 26.45 -2.09
N LEU A 201 -18.55 26.42 -3.07
CA LEU A 201 -18.23 26.82 -4.45
C LEU A 201 -17.76 28.28 -4.54
N GLU A 202 -18.33 29.19 -3.74
CA GLU A 202 -17.97 30.61 -3.73
C GLU A 202 -16.52 30.82 -3.28
N ASP A 203 -16.04 30.05 -2.28
CA ASP A 203 -14.64 30.05 -1.87
C ASP A 203 -13.70 29.74 -3.06
N PHE A 204 -14.04 28.74 -3.89
CA PHE A 204 -13.21 28.39 -5.05
C PHE A 204 -13.27 29.43 -6.16
N THR A 205 -14.42 30.07 -6.37
CA THR A 205 -14.56 31.10 -7.41
C THR A 205 -13.94 32.44 -7.03
N SER A 206 -13.83 32.73 -5.73
CA SER A 206 -13.28 33.99 -5.22
C SER A 206 -11.81 33.92 -4.82
N ALA A 207 -11.26 32.71 -4.69
CA ALA A 207 -9.85 32.51 -4.37
C ALA A 207 -8.94 33.03 -5.49
N ASN A 208 -7.94 33.82 -5.10
CA ASN A 208 -6.90 34.29 -6.03
C ASN A 208 -5.73 33.30 -6.08
N GLU A 209 -5.50 32.57 -4.99
CA GLU A 209 -4.45 31.58 -4.86
C GLU A 209 -4.99 30.24 -4.37
N LEU A 210 -4.35 29.14 -4.81
CA LEU A 210 -4.71 27.80 -4.36
C LEU A 210 -4.55 27.60 -2.84
N ASP A 211 -3.65 28.35 -2.19
CA ASP A 211 -3.46 28.28 -0.74
C ASP A 211 -4.65 28.82 0.05
N GLU A 212 -5.57 29.57 -0.56
CA GLU A 212 -6.80 30.02 0.09
C GLU A 212 -7.80 28.87 0.30
N VAL A 213 -7.74 27.85 -0.57
CA VAL A 213 -8.71 26.74 -0.63
C VAL A 213 -8.09 25.36 -0.41
N THR A 214 -6.77 25.24 -0.47
CA THR A 214 -6.03 24.00 -0.23
C THR A 214 -4.91 24.17 0.79
N GLU A 215 -4.36 23.07 1.26
CA GLU A 215 -3.14 23.01 2.06
C GLU A 215 -2.15 22.00 1.46
N ILE A 216 -0.85 22.29 1.53
CA ILE A 216 0.20 21.36 1.08
C ILE A 216 0.38 20.25 2.14
N LYS A 217 0.50 19.01 1.69
CA LYS A 217 0.80 17.83 2.51
C LYS A 217 2.07 17.14 2.04
N GLU A 218 2.78 16.51 2.98
CA GLU A 218 3.95 15.68 2.69
C GLU A 218 3.54 14.35 2.03
N ALA A 219 2.44 13.78 2.53
CA ALA A 219 1.85 12.53 2.10
C ALA A 219 0.33 12.54 2.39
N ILE A 220 -0.40 11.64 1.73
CA ILE A 220 -1.81 11.33 2.02
C ILE A 220 -2.06 9.83 1.87
N ILE A 221 -3.18 9.34 2.41
CA ILE A 221 -3.72 8.03 2.05
C ILE A 221 -4.89 8.24 1.09
N LEU A 222 -4.74 7.83 -0.16
CA LEU A 222 -5.85 7.78 -1.10
C LEU A 222 -6.67 6.53 -0.83
N ASN A 223 -7.93 6.69 -0.45
CA ASN A 223 -8.89 5.62 -0.22
C ASN A 223 -10.03 5.69 -1.23
N GLU A 224 -9.98 4.81 -2.22
CA GLU A 224 -10.99 4.70 -3.28
C GLU A 224 -11.62 3.31 -3.25
N ARG A 225 -12.96 3.24 -3.25
CA ARG A 225 -13.63 1.95 -3.45
C ARG A 225 -13.30 1.41 -4.85
N PRO A 226 -13.12 0.08 -5.01
CA PRO A 226 -12.97 -0.50 -6.33
C PRO A 226 -14.25 -0.34 -7.15
N GLY A 227 -14.06 -0.05 -8.44
CA GLY A 227 -15.12 -0.27 -9.41
C GLY A 227 -15.34 -1.77 -9.64
N PRO A 228 -16.44 -2.17 -10.31
CA PRO A 228 -16.83 -3.56 -10.47
C PRO A 228 -15.73 -4.46 -11.05
N GLN A 229 -15.05 -4.02 -12.11
CA GLN A 229 -13.99 -4.81 -12.77
C GLN A 229 -12.79 -5.08 -11.87
N LEU A 230 -12.37 -4.09 -11.09
CA LEU A 230 -11.25 -4.22 -10.16
C LEU A 230 -11.63 -5.13 -8.98
N GLN A 231 -12.86 -5.03 -8.49
CA GLN A 231 -13.36 -5.91 -7.44
C GLN A 231 -13.47 -7.36 -7.94
N GLU A 232 -14.01 -7.58 -9.14
CA GLU A 232 -14.07 -8.90 -9.77
C GLU A 232 -12.67 -9.51 -9.95
N PHE A 233 -11.71 -8.70 -10.40
CA PHE A 233 -10.32 -9.10 -10.50
C PHE A 233 -9.76 -9.55 -9.14
N ALA A 234 -9.88 -8.72 -8.10
CA ALA A 234 -9.36 -9.05 -6.77
C ALA A 234 -10.05 -10.29 -6.15
N ASN A 235 -11.37 -10.43 -6.34
CA ASN A 235 -12.12 -11.60 -5.88
C ASN A 235 -11.63 -12.87 -6.55
N ARG A 236 -11.39 -12.84 -7.87
CA ARG A 236 -10.84 -13.98 -8.62
C ARG A 236 -9.49 -14.40 -8.06
N ILE A 237 -8.60 -13.45 -7.75
CA ILE A 237 -7.30 -13.76 -7.14
C ILE A 237 -7.46 -14.43 -5.77
N GLY A 238 -8.41 -13.96 -4.94
CA GLY A 238 -8.72 -14.61 -3.66
C GLY A 238 -9.32 -16.02 -3.82
N ASP A 239 -10.17 -16.23 -4.82
CA ASP A 239 -10.71 -17.55 -5.15
C ASP A 239 -9.62 -18.51 -5.66
N GLU A 240 -8.69 -18.01 -6.48
CA GLU A 240 -7.53 -18.76 -6.97
C GLU A 240 -6.62 -19.18 -5.82
N LEU A 241 -6.28 -18.28 -4.90
CA LEU A 241 -5.49 -18.61 -3.71
C LEU A 241 -6.09 -19.81 -2.95
N ILE A 242 -7.39 -19.75 -2.66
CA ILE A 242 -8.07 -20.79 -1.88
C ILE A 242 -8.16 -22.11 -2.64
N LYS A 243 -8.36 -22.05 -3.95
CA LYS A 243 -8.39 -23.23 -4.81
C LYS A 243 -7.01 -23.90 -4.91
N GLU A 244 -5.95 -23.10 -5.01
CA GLU A 244 -4.57 -23.58 -5.13
C GLU A 244 -3.99 -24.06 -3.79
N HIS A 245 -4.48 -23.52 -2.66
CA HIS A 245 -4.01 -23.81 -1.32
C HIS A 245 -5.14 -24.24 -0.35
N PRO A 246 -5.75 -25.42 -0.55
CA PRO A 246 -6.82 -25.92 0.32
C PRO A 246 -6.39 -26.12 1.78
N GLU A 247 -5.09 -26.30 2.05
CA GLU A 247 -4.51 -26.37 3.40
C GLU A 247 -4.74 -25.10 4.23
N LEU A 248 -5.05 -23.97 3.59
CA LEU A 248 -5.37 -22.71 4.25
C LEU A 248 -6.59 -22.84 5.19
N GLU A 249 -7.59 -23.64 4.82
CA GLU A 249 -8.78 -23.85 5.68
C GLU A 249 -8.40 -24.54 6.99
N ASN A 250 -7.62 -25.61 6.91
CA ASN A 250 -7.11 -26.32 8.08
C ASN A 250 -6.25 -25.39 8.96
N ARG A 251 -5.41 -24.56 8.33
CA ARG A 251 -4.61 -23.56 9.04
C ARG A 251 -5.48 -22.61 9.85
N LEU A 252 -6.54 -22.07 9.23
CA LEU A 252 -7.45 -21.13 9.89
C LEU A 252 -8.24 -21.78 11.04
N LEU A 253 -8.62 -23.05 10.91
CA LEU A 253 -9.24 -23.81 12.00
C LEU A 253 -8.29 -24.02 13.18
N ASP A 254 -7.00 -24.25 12.94
CA ASP A 254 -6.00 -24.36 14.00
C ASP A 254 -5.71 -23.02 14.68
N ILE A 255 -5.72 -21.93 13.91
CA ILE A 255 -5.67 -20.56 14.43
C ILE A 255 -6.86 -20.27 15.33
N GLU A 256 -8.07 -20.63 14.87
CA GLU A 256 -9.29 -20.45 15.65
C GLU A 256 -9.14 -21.12 17.01
N LYS A 257 -8.77 -22.41 17.05
CA LYS A 257 -8.56 -23.19 18.28
C LYS A 257 -7.56 -22.54 19.24
N ALA A 258 -6.43 -22.04 18.73
CA ALA A 258 -5.41 -21.38 19.56
C ALA A 258 -5.89 -20.06 20.20
N LEU A 259 -6.85 -19.40 19.54
CA LEU A 259 -7.40 -18.10 19.94
C LEU A 259 -8.68 -18.18 20.78
N ILE A 260 -9.35 -19.36 20.86
CA ILE A 260 -10.60 -19.54 21.61
C ILE A 260 -10.49 -19.02 23.05
N GLY A 261 -11.41 -18.11 23.41
CA GLY A 261 -11.54 -17.51 24.73
C GLY A 261 -10.52 -16.41 25.08
N LYS A 262 -9.44 -16.25 24.29
CA LYS A 262 -8.35 -15.28 24.53
C LYS A 262 -8.55 -13.97 23.75
N GLU A 263 -8.97 -14.04 22.47
CA GLU A 263 -9.25 -12.88 21.61
C GLU A 263 -10.74 -12.76 21.19
N TRP A 264 -11.48 -13.87 21.10
CA TRP A 264 -12.82 -13.90 20.49
C TRP A 264 -13.94 -13.26 21.30
N LYS A 265 -13.66 -12.68 22.48
CA LYS A 265 -14.68 -11.89 23.18
C LYS A 265 -15.12 -10.66 22.38
N ASN A 266 -14.28 -10.18 21.44
CA ASN A 266 -14.52 -8.96 20.67
C ASN A 266 -14.27 -9.08 19.14
N ARG A 267 -13.95 -10.26 18.61
CA ARG A 267 -13.63 -10.49 17.18
C ARG A 267 -14.16 -11.86 16.72
N HIS A 268 -14.38 -12.03 15.42
CA HIS A 268 -14.64 -13.33 14.79
C HIS A 268 -13.34 -13.98 14.34
N ALA A 269 -13.30 -15.31 14.37
CA ALA A 269 -12.18 -16.07 13.82
C ALA A 269 -11.97 -15.77 12.33
N PRO A 270 -10.71 -15.60 11.87
CA PRO A 270 -10.44 -15.47 10.45
C PRO A 270 -10.87 -16.76 9.77
N ASP A 271 -11.68 -16.60 8.73
CA ASP A 271 -12.16 -17.66 7.87
C ASP A 271 -11.68 -17.40 6.43
N LEU A 272 -11.97 -18.31 5.50
CA LEU A 272 -11.62 -18.13 4.09
C LEU A 272 -12.20 -16.82 3.52
N ASN A 273 -13.38 -16.39 3.98
CA ASN A 273 -13.96 -15.11 3.57
C ASN A 273 -13.16 -13.91 4.08
N THR A 274 -12.53 -14.01 5.25
CA THR A 274 -11.65 -12.99 5.80
C THR A 274 -10.42 -12.80 4.91
N ILE A 275 -9.80 -13.89 4.45
CA ILE A 275 -8.68 -13.83 3.50
C ILE A 275 -9.12 -13.22 2.16
N LYS A 276 -10.24 -13.67 1.59
CA LYS A 276 -10.80 -13.07 0.36
C LYS A 276 -11.07 -11.58 0.51
N ARG A 277 -11.64 -11.16 1.64
CA ARG A 277 -11.88 -9.74 1.94
C ARG A 277 -10.57 -8.96 2.08
N SER A 278 -9.55 -9.52 2.71
CA SER A 278 -8.23 -8.87 2.79
C SER A 278 -7.65 -8.59 1.40
N ILE A 279 -7.69 -9.58 0.51
CA ILE A 279 -7.26 -9.40 -0.89
C ILE A 279 -8.13 -8.37 -1.60
N GLY A 280 -9.46 -8.42 -1.41
CA GLY A 280 -10.40 -7.45 -1.95
C GLY A 280 -10.13 -6.01 -1.48
N TYR A 281 -9.83 -5.80 -0.19
CA TYR A 281 -9.57 -4.48 0.38
C TYR A 281 -8.18 -3.93 0.06
N SER A 282 -7.24 -4.77 -0.37
CA SER A 282 -5.89 -4.34 -0.76
C SER A 282 -5.87 -3.34 -1.91
N VAL A 283 -6.95 -3.29 -2.70
CA VAL A 283 -7.11 -2.38 -3.84
C VAL A 283 -7.63 -1.00 -3.44
N GLU A 284 -7.94 -0.76 -2.17
CA GLU A 284 -8.62 0.48 -1.76
C GLU A 284 -7.66 1.61 -1.40
N ARG A 285 -6.51 1.28 -0.82
CA ARG A 285 -5.67 2.24 -0.09
C ARG A 285 -4.27 2.30 -0.64
N ILE A 286 -3.85 3.50 -1.01
CA ILE A 286 -2.50 3.78 -1.48
C ILE A 286 -1.93 4.95 -0.69
N LEU A 287 -0.73 4.77 -0.16
CA LEU A 287 0.05 5.84 0.43
C LEU A 287 0.66 6.67 -0.71
N ILE A 288 0.25 7.93 -0.88
CA ILE A 288 0.84 8.83 -1.86
C ILE A 288 1.81 9.77 -1.14
N VAL A 289 3.06 9.80 -1.57
CA VAL A 289 4.14 10.55 -0.90
C VAL A 289 4.86 11.43 -1.90
N ASN A 290 5.07 12.70 -1.54
CA ASN A 290 5.99 13.52 -2.30
C ASN A 290 7.42 13.06 -2.02
N HIS A 291 8.19 12.82 -3.08
CA HIS A 291 9.54 12.28 -3.03
C HIS A 291 10.46 12.99 -2.01
N LYS A 292 10.31 14.32 -1.83
CA LYS A 292 11.10 15.09 -0.86
C LYS A 292 10.91 14.61 0.59
N PHE A 293 9.76 14.01 0.89
CA PHE A 293 9.39 13.55 2.23
C PHE A 293 9.40 12.03 2.35
N LEU A 294 9.76 11.29 1.30
CA LEU A 294 9.75 9.83 1.29
C LEU A 294 10.54 9.23 2.47
N GLU A 295 11.79 9.68 2.68
CA GLU A 295 12.64 9.16 3.77
C GLU A 295 11.97 9.35 5.14
N LYS A 296 11.35 10.51 5.37
CA LYS A 296 10.67 10.82 6.63
C LYS A 296 9.42 9.97 6.80
N THR A 297 8.55 9.92 5.78
CA THR A 297 7.28 9.18 5.83
C THR A 297 7.49 7.69 6.07
N ILE A 298 8.46 7.06 5.38
CA ILE A 298 8.76 5.63 5.58
C ILE A 298 9.35 5.39 6.98
N LYS A 299 10.24 6.25 7.49
CA LYS A 299 10.72 6.14 8.88
C LYS A 299 9.60 6.24 9.91
N ASP A 300 8.66 7.16 9.70
CA ASP A 300 7.51 7.35 10.59
C ASP A 300 6.58 6.12 10.57
N LEU A 301 6.35 5.53 9.38
CA LEU A 301 5.61 4.28 9.19
C LEU A 301 6.30 3.11 9.91
N GLU A 302 7.59 2.89 9.65
CA GLU A 302 8.37 1.83 10.28
C GLU A 302 8.37 1.96 11.80
N LYS A 303 8.52 3.18 12.32
CA LYS A 303 8.49 3.44 13.76
C LYS A 303 7.11 3.13 14.37
N ALA A 304 6.03 3.40 13.64
CA ALA A 304 4.69 3.03 14.06
C ALA A 304 4.54 1.50 14.11
N LEU A 305 4.91 0.81 13.03
CA LEU A 305 4.88 -0.65 12.94
C LEU A 305 5.73 -1.32 14.03
N GLN A 306 6.96 -0.86 14.26
CA GLN A 306 7.84 -1.41 15.29
C GLN A 306 7.27 -1.27 16.71
N LYS A 307 6.54 -0.18 17.00
CA LYS A 307 5.85 -0.04 18.29
C LYS A 307 4.70 -1.01 18.43
N ASP A 308 3.96 -1.23 17.35
CA ASP A 308 2.84 -2.16 17.30
C ASP A 308 3.30 -3.63 17.37
N ILE A 309 4.43 -3.97 16.73
CA ILE A 309 5.11 -5.27 16.86
C ILE A 309 5.57 -5.52 18.31
N LYS A 310 6.03 -4.51 19.03
CA LYS A 310 6.37 -4.65 20.46
C LYS A 310 5.16 -4.91 21.36
N MET A 311 3.96 -4.67 20.85
CA MET A 311 2.69 -4.95 21.53
C MET A 311 2.09 -6.29 21.08
N GLU A 312 2.84 -7.11 20.34
CA GLU A 312 2.37 -8.40 19.85
C GLU A 312 1.89 -9.32 20.99
N LYS A 313 0.89 -10.14 20.66
CA LYS A 313 0.42 -11.21 21.52
C LYS A 313 0.56 -12.53 20.79
N VAL A 314 1.16 -13.51 21.47
CA VAL A 314 1.39 -14.86 20.95
C VAL A 314 0.43 -15.82 21.65
N TYR A 315 -0.32 -16.58 20.87
CA TYR A 315 -1.43 -17.41 21.37
C TYR A 315 -1.21 -18.91 21.24
N GLY A 316 -0.15 -19.32 20.54
CA GLY A 316 0.24 -20.70 20.36
C GLY A 316 1.62 -20.83 19.72
N LYS A 317 2.06 -22.07 19.54
CA LYS A 317 3.30 -22.46 18.84
C LYS A 317 2.95 -23.25 17.60
N VAL A 318 3.68 -23.01 16.50
CA VAL A 318 3.57 -23.82 15.29
C VAL A 318 4.55 -24.98 15.36
N LEU A 319 4.03 -26.20 15.26
CA LEU A 319 4.80 -27.44 15.22
C LEU A 319 4.76 -28.00 13.81
N LYS A 320 5.92 -28.40 13.28
CA LYS A 320 5.98 -29.13 12.00
C LYS A 320 5.53 -30.58 12.23
N THR A 321 4.61 -31.06 11.40
CA THR A 321 4.11 -32.44 11.39
C THR A 321 4.45 -33.12 10.06
N ASN A 322 4.20 -34.43 9.95
CA ASN A 322 4.39 -35.15 8.69
C ASN A 322 3.41 -34.69 7.60
N ASP A 323 2.26 -34.15 8.01
CA ASP A 323 1.17 -33.70 7.12
C ASP A 323 1.16 -32.16 6.95
N GLY A 324 2.21 -31.45 7.41
CA GLY A 324 2.33 -30.01 7.30
C GLY A 324 2.72 -29.33 8.61
N PHE A 325 1.84 -28.48 9.14
CA PHE A 325 2.05 -27.74 10.38
C PHE A 325 0.78 -27.75 11.23
N GLU A 326 0.95 -27.84 12.55
CA GLU A 326 -0.12 -27.78 13.55
C GLU A 326 0.13 -26.62 14.50
N ILE A 327 -0.94 -25.96 14.98
CA ILE A 327 -0.84 -24.90 15.98
C ILE A 327 -1.30 -25.44 17.34
N THR A 328 -0.41 -25.41 18.31
CA THR A 328 -0.67 -25.88 19.68
C THR A 328 -0.68 -24.70 20.66
N ASN A 329 -1.44 -24.82 21.75
CA ASN A 329 -1.60 -23.79 22.77
C ASN A 329 -0.34 -23.53 23.60
#